data_AF-A0AB39WAY4-F1
#
_entry.id   AF-A0AB39WAY4-F1
#
_cell.length_a   1.000
_cell.length_b   1.000
_cell.length_c   1.000
_cell.angle_alpha   90.00
_cell.angle_beta   90.00
_cell.angle_gamma   90.00
#
_symmetry.space_group_name_H-M   'P 1'
#
loop_
_entity.id
_entity.type
_entity.pdbx_description
1 polymer ?
#
loop_
_entity_poly.entity_id
_entity_poly.type
_entity_poly.pdbx_seq_one_letter_code
_entity_poly.pdbx_strand_id
1 'polypeptide(L)'
;MERDELIKQCKRFFNCETIFDCQDLLNIYIEFFFQAVLKHHDENVYSRENADAKILIQMMMTKALHLKNVLNGVDYVSQDGRVLNNIIDPTIVASLIRNVYETTGMFNLIYRNTSNKDEKHILYLLWVHAGLSYRQLFDEIITTEENRKKSEDEKKYMESIQAEIEKKPLFMKLDDKNKGKIKTKIKKRDYLLRFENEQVVFLNWRELTKTMEIKNGKLDHAYAYFSLYSHPSNVSVFQFANMFEKNKESYPHLVTYNLQIAFFMFSVFIADYINLFPTVLKTYEEMGLVEQIVINYHNSFARGDEYDINDSWKATQ
;
A
#
# COMPACT_ATOMS: atom_id res chain seq x y z
N MET A 1 -9.71 -22.65 22.97
CA MET A 1 -10.74 -22.63 21.93
C MET A 1 -10.73 -23.98 21.25
N GLU A 2 -11.89 -24.61 21.06
CA GLU A 2 -12.01 -25.87 20.33
C GLU A 2 -11.62 -25.67 18.84
N ARG A 3 -11.00 -26.68 18.23
CA ARG A 3 -10.48 -26.58 16.85
C ARG A 3 -11.55 -26.20 15.82
N ASP A 4 -12.73 -26.78 15.95
CA ASP A 4 -13.85 -26.51 15.02
C ASP A 4 -14.34 -25.06 15.11
N GLU A 5 -14.34 -24.50 16.32
CA GLU A 5 -14.70 -23.11 16.56
C GLU A 5 -13.64 -22.15 15.99
N LEU A 6 -12.35 -22.48 16.13
CA LEU A 6 -11.26 -21.74 15.48
C LEU A 6 -11.43 -21.71 13.96
N ILE A 7 -11.63 -22.87 13.33
CA ILE A 7 -11.80 -22.98 11.87
C ILE A 7 -13.00 -22.17 11.40
N LYS A 8 -14.11 -22.23 12.14
CA LYS A 8 -15.32 -21.48 11.82
C LYS A 8 -15.08 -19.97 11.87
N GLN A 9 -14.39 -19.48 12.91
CA GLN A 9 -14.06 -18.06 13.02
C GLN A 9 -13.10 -17.60 11.92
N CYS A 10 -12.07 -18.39 11.60
CA CYS A 10 -11.15 -18.05 10.52
C CYS A 10 -11.84 -18.03 9.14
N LYS A 11 -12.70 -19.00 8.83
CA LYS A 11 -13.43 -19.07 7.54
C LYS A 11 -14.28 -17.83 7.27
N ARG A 12 -14.92 -17.27 8.30
CA ARG A 12 -15.66 -16.00 8.21
C ARG A 12 -14.79 -14.89 7.62
N PHE A 13 -13.55 -14.79 8.11
CA PHE A 13 -12.59 -13.76 7.68
C PHE A 13 -11.85 -14.11 6.38
N PHE A 14 -11.75 -15.38 6.01
CA PHE A 14 -11.15 -15.77 4.74
C PHE A 14 -12.02 -15.38 3.54
N ASN A 15 -13.34 -15.49 3.70
CA ASN A 15 -14.28 -15.21 2.62
C ASN A 15 -14.78 -13.76 2.64
N CYS A 16 -14.94 -13.14 3.82
CA CYS A 16 -15.45 -11.77 3.95
C CYS A 16 -16.72 -11.53 3.11
N GLU A 17 -17.75 -12.34 3.35
CA GLU A 17 -18.97 -12.37 2.52
C GLU A 17 -19.87 -11.14 2.74
N THR A 18 -19.75 -10.49 3.91
CA THR A 18 -20.54 -9.31 4.27
C THR A 18 -19.65 -8.12 4.61
N ILE A 19 -20.21 -6.90 4.50
CA ILE A 19 -19.52 -5.68 4.93
C ILE A 19 -19.19 -5.75 6.43
N PHE A 20 -20.04 -6.37 7.23
CA PHE A 20 -19.80 -6.56 8.67
C PHE A 20 -18.57 -7.43 8.93
N ASP A 21 -18.41 -8.53 8.20
CA ASP A 21 -17.20 -9.38 8.28
C ASP A 21 -15.95 -8.62 7.85
N CYS A 22 -16.05 -7.78 6.81
CA CYS A 22 -14.96 -6.91 6.40
C CYS A 22 -14.61 -5.86 7.47
N GLN A 23 -15.60 -5.27 8.15
CA GLN A 23 -15.37 -4.30 9.21
C GLN A 23 -14.66 -4.95 10.42
N ASP A 24 -15.10 -6.14 10.81
CA ASP A 24 -14.44 -6.91 11.88
C ASP A 24 -13.00 -7.27 11.51
N LEU A 25 -12.77 -7.77 10.29
CA LEU A 25 -11.42 -8.07 9.82
C LEU A 25 -10.56 -6.80 9.72
N LEU A 26 -11.11 -5.68 9.27
CA LEU A 26 -10.39 -4.41 9.21
C LEU A 26 -9.96 -3.96 10.61
N ASN A 27 -10.76 -4.21 11.65
CA ASN A 27 -10.37 -3.93 13.03
C ASN A 27 -9.15 -4.75 13.47
N ILE A 28 -9.03 -6.01 13.02
CA ILE A 28 -7.85 -6.85 13.29
C ILE A 28 -6.59 -6.21 12.70
N TYR A 29 -6.65 -5.77 11.43
CA TYR A 29 -5.51 -5.08 10.80
C TYR A 29 -5.18 -3.75 11.49
N ILE A 30 -6.20 -2.96 11.86
CA ILE A 30 -6.01 -1.70 12.59
C ILE A 30 -5.33 -1.95 13.93
N GLU A 31 -5.76 -2.97 14.68
CA GLU A 31 -5.16 -3.30 15.97
C GLU A 31 -3.69 -3.69 15.81
N PHE A 32 -3.36 -4.54 14.82
CA PHE A 32 -1.97 -4.85 14.51
C PHE A 32 -1.16 -3.58 14.23
N PHE A 33 -1.63 -2.73 13.31
CA PHE A 33 -0.92 -1.50 12.96
C PHE A 33 -0.73 -0.58 14.16
N PHE A 34 -1.77 -0.42 14.99
CA PHE A 34 -1.72 0.41 16.18
C PHE A 34 -0.69 -0.11 17.18
N GLN A 35 -0.71 -1.40 17.49
CA GLN A 35 0.26 -2.01 18.41
C GLN A 35 1.68 -1.91 17.87
N ALA A 36 1.86 -2.14 16.56
CA ALA A 36 3.17 -2.07 15.94
C ALA A 36 3.73 -0.64 15.97
N VAL A 37 2.91 0.38 15.72
CA VAL A 37 3.28 1.79 15.89
C VAL A 37 3.66 2.05 17.36
N LEU A 38 2.78 1.70 18.30
CA LEU A 38 2.97 2.01 19.71
C LEU A 38 4.27 1.42 20.26
N LYS A 39 4.58 0.16 19.92
CA LYS A 39 5.71 -0.58 20.47
C LYS A 39 7.03 -0.37 19.74
N HIS A 40 7.00 0.05 18.47
CA HIS A 40 8.20 0.07 17.63
C HIS A 40 8.53 1.43 17.00
N HIS A 41 7.74 2.48 17.22
CA HIS A 41 8.02 3.80 16.61
C HIS A 41 9.32 4.45 17.10
N ASP A 42 9.77 4.11 18.32
CA ASP A 42 10.91 4.71 19.00
C ASP A 42 12.21 3.90 18.86
N GLU A 43 12.15 2.64 18.39
CA GLU A 43 13.39 1.86 18.25
C GLU A 43 14.31 2.49 17.20
N ASN A 44 15.61 2.42 17.48
CA ASN A 44 16.65 3.04 16.67
C ASN A 44 16.62 2.60 15.21
N VAL A 45 16.76 3.58 14.31
CA VAL A 45 16.97 3.40 12.87
C VAL A 45 18.33 3.97 12.49
N TYR A 46 19.09 3.19 11.71
CA TYR A 46 20.48 3.51 11.39
C TYR A 46 20.66 4.23 10.04
N SER A 47 19.56 4.55 9.36
CA SER A 47 19.58 5.19 8.06
C SER A 47 18.28 5.95 7.80
N ARG A 48 18.32 6.97 6.94
CA ARG A 48 17.14 7.78 6.60
C ARG A 48 16.08 6.94 5.89
N GLU A 49 16.50 6.02 5.03
CA GLU A 49 15.64 5.08 4.30
C GLU A 49 14.83 4.24 5.28
N ASN A 50 15.48 3.70 6.32
CA ASN A 50 14.79 2.91 7.34
C ASN A 50 13.91 3.76 8.25
N ALA A 51 14.30 5.02 8.52
CA ALA A 51 13.46 5.96 9.26
C ALA A 51 12.16 6.26 8.51
N ASP A 52 12.25 6.56 7.21
CA ASP A 52 11.08 6.80 6.37
C ASP A 52 10.24 5.52 6.22
N ALA A 53 10.88 4.35 6.07
CA ALA A 53 10.19 3.06 6.06
C ALA A 53 9.40 2.80 7.35
N LYS A 54 9.94 3.16 8.53
CA LYS A 54 9.20 3.05 9.79
C LYS A 54 7.93 3.88 9.81
N ILE A 55 7.95 5.10 9.29
CA ILE A 55 6.76 5.96 9.23
C ILE A 55 5.66 5.39 8.32
N LEU A 56 6.02 4.55 7.34
CA LEU A 56 5.03 3.96 6.43
C LEU A 56 4.00 3.07 7.16
N ILE A 57 4.32 2.47 8.31
CA ILE A 57 3.31 1.73 9.08
C ILE A 57 2.27 2.66 9.70
N GLN A 58 2.68 3.84 10.18
CA GLN A 58 1.74 4.87 10.66
C GLN A 58 0.86 5.35 9.51
N MET A 59 1.45 5.55 8.33
CA MET A 59 0.71 5.89 7.12
C MET A 59 -0.26 4.77 6.70
N MET A 60 0.06 3.50 6.93
CA MET A 60 -0.83 2.39 6.62
C MET A 60 -1.98 2.31 7.63
N MET A 61 -1.68 2.52 8.91
CA MET A 61 -2.67 2.61 9.99
C MET A 61 -3.72 3.67 9.70
N THR A 62 -3.32 4.88 9.32
CA THR A 62 -4.27 5.97 9.04
C THR A 62 -5.16 5.65 7.83
N LYS A 63 -4.63 4.97 6.81
CA LYS A 63 -5.45 4.49 5.67
C LYS A 63 -6.49 3.46 6.10
N ALA A 64 -6.11 2.52 6.95
CA ALA A 64 -7.04 1.53 7.50
C ALA A 64 -8.14 2.20 8.34
N LEU A 65 -7.79 3.20 9.16
CA LEU A 65 -8.75 4.01 9.93
C LEU A 65 -9.69 4.83 9.01
N HIS A 66 -9.16 5.43 7.95
CA HIS A 66 -10.00 6.13 6.96
C HIS A 66 -10.95 5.17 6.24
N LEU A 67 -10.48 3.97 5.88
CA LEU A 67 -11.34 2.92 5.34
C LEU A 67 -12.46 2.57 6.32
N LYS A 68 -12.15 2.36 7.60
CA LYS A 68 -13.16 2.07 8.63
C LYS A 68 -14.22 3.17 8.68
N ASN A 69 -13.81 4.44 8.63
CA ASN A 69 -14.73 5.56 8.70
C ASN A 69 -15.65 5.65 7.48
N VAL A 70 -15.16 5.42 6.26
CA VAL A 70 -16.02 5.48 5.05
C VAL A 70 -17.01 4.32 4.98
N LEU A 71 -16.75 3.21 5.68
CA LEU A 71 -17.68 2.09 5.77
C LEU A 71 -18.88 2.37 6.67
N ASN A 72 -18.91 3.50 7.41
CA ASN A 72 -20.12 3.96 8.10
C ASN A 72 -21.16 4.56 7.13
N GLY A 73 -20.79 4.71 5.85
CA GLY A 73 -21.66 5.26 4.83
C GLY A 73 -21.87 6.77 4.96
N VAL A 74 -22.72 7.28 4.09
CA VAL A 74 -23.19 8.67 4.05
C VAL A 74 -24.71 8.67 3.95
N ASP A 75 -25.34 9.50 4.78
CA ASP A 75 -26.77 9.81 4.75
C ASP A 75 -26.96 11.32 4.83
N TYR A 76 -28.16 11.78 4.50
CA TYR A 76 -28.48 13.20 4.53
C TYR A 76 -29.97 13.44 4.74
N VAL A 77 -30.31 14.38 5.62
CA VAL A 77 -31.68 14.89 5.77
C VAL A 77 -31.69 16.35 5.34
N SER A 78 -32.43 16.65 4.28
CA SER A 78 -32.58 18.00 3.77
C SER A 78 -33.50 18.86 4.64
N GLN A 79 -33.44 20.18 4.46
CA GLN A 79 -34.25 21.13 5.23
C GLN A 79 -35.76 20.93 5.05
N ASP A 80 -36.20 20.39 3.92
CA ASP A 80 -37.61 20.09 3.63
C ASP A 80 -38.03 18.68 4.09
N GLY A 81 -37.13 17.95 4.77
CA GLY A 81 -37.40 16.64 5.35
C GLY A 81 -37.18 15.46 4.39
N ARG A 82 -36.73 15.68 3.14
CA ARG A 82 -36.31 14.57 2.26
C ARG A 82 -35.03 13.92 2.76
N VAL A 83 -35.00 12.59 2.69
CA VAL A 83 -33.93 11.75 3.24
C VAL A 83 -33.17 11.04 2.13
N LEU A 84 -31.84 11.09 2.19
CA LEU A 84 -30.93 10.15 1.57
C LEU A 84 -30.66 9.04 2.58
N ASN A 85 -31.02 7.81 2.24
CA ASN A 85 -30.69 6.64 3.05
C ASN A 85 -29.18 6.48 3.16
N ASN A 86 -28.71 5.87 4.27
CA ASN A 86 -27.30 5.58 4.44
C ASN A 86 -26.82 4.62 3.35
N ILE A 87 -25.82 5.07 2.58
CA ILE A 87 -25.19 4.30 1.51
C ILE A 87 -23.68 4.34 1.68
N ILE A 88 -23.01 3.27 1.25
CA ILE A 88 -21.55 3.25 1.14
C ILE A 88 -21.18 3.43 -0.32
N ASP A 89 -20.42 4.48 -0.63
CA ASP A 89 -19.93 4.75 -1.98
C ASP A 89 -18.72 3.84 -2.30
N PRO A 90 -18.87 2.83 -3.19
CA PRO A 90 -17.77 1.93 -3.52
C PRO A 90 -16.61 2.64 -4.24
N THR A 91 -16.85 3.79 -4.88
CA THR A 91 -15.84 4.55 -5.63
C THR A 91 -14.88 5.28 -4.70
N ILE A 92 -15.38 5.76 -3.55
CA ILE A 92 -14.56 6.33 -2.48
C ILE A 92 -13.74 5.23 -1.80
N VAL A 93 -14.36 4.09 -1.53
CA VAL A 93 -13.66 2.90 -0.99
C VAL A 93 -12.54 2.45 -1.95
N ALA A 94 -12.83 2.32 -3.24
CA ALA A 94 -11.86 1.98 -4.28
C ALA A 94 -10.68 2.98 -4.34
N SER A 95 -10.96 4.28 -4.23
CA SER A 95 -9.94 5.32 -4.28
C SER A 95 -8.98 5.27 -3.09
N LEU A 96 -9.48 4.96 -1.88
CA LEU A 96 -8.63 4.74 -0.70
C LEU A 96 -7.78 3.48 -0.84
N ILE A 97 -8.35 2.39 -1.36
CA ILE A 97 -7.64 1.11 -1.51
C ILE A 97 -6.57 1.18 -2.60
N ARG A 98 -6.78 1.98 -3.65
CA ARG A 98 -5.72 2.32 -4.61
C ARG A 98 -4.49 2.85 -3.90
N ASN A 99 -4.66 3.74 -2.92
CA ASN A 99 -3.56 4.32 -2.19
C ASN A 99 -2.86 3.31 -1.25
N VAL A 100 -3.61 2.36 -0.68
CA VAL A 100 -3.06 1.18 0.02
C VAL A 100 -2.21 0.32 -0.94
N TYR A 101 -2.72 0.06 -2.15
CA TYR A 101 -2.01 -0.67 -3.19
C TYR A 101 -0.70 0.02 -3.57
N GLU A 102 -0.74 1.32 -3.86
CA GLU A 102 0.45 2.10 -4.26
C GLU A 102 1.47 2.18 -3.12
N THR A 103 1.03 2.33 -1.87
CA THR A 103 1.91 2.37 -0.69
C THR A 103 2.61 1.03 -0.48
N THR A 104 1.86 -0.08 -0.57
CA THR A 104 2.41 -1.43 -0.44
C THR A 104 3.40 -1.74 -1.57
N GLY A 105 3.03 -1.43 -2.82
CA GLY A 105 3.89 -1.64 -3.98
C GLY A 105 5.18 -0.84 -3.91
N MET A 106 5.11 0.42 -3.47
CA MET A 106 6.29 1.24 -3.23
C MET A 106 7.17 0.66 -2.10
N PHE A 107 6.57 0.26 -0.98
CA PHE A 107 7.30 -0.34 0.14
C PHE A 107 8.05 -1.59 -0.32
N ASN A 108 7.36 -2.50 -1.00
CA ASN A 108 7.95 -3.72 -1.50
C ASN A 108 9.07 -3.42 -2.52
N LEU A 109 8.83 -2.53 -3.48
CA LEU A 109 9.81 -2.20 -4.52
C LEU A 109 11.14 -1.70 -3.91
N ILE A 110 11.07 -0.80 -2.93
CA ILE A 110 12.27 -0.19 -2.35
C ILE A 110 12.90 -1.13 -1.32
N TYR A 111 12.11 -1.68 -0.40
CA TYR A 111 12.63 -2.30 0.83
C TYR A 111 12.64 -3.83 0.82
N ARG A 112 11.92 -4.49 -0.09
CA ARG A 112 11.83 -5.96 -0.15
C ARG A 112 12.41 -6.56 -1.43
N ASN A 113 12.17 -5.94 -2.58
CA ASN A 113 12.60 -6.45 -3.89
C ASN A 113 14.09 -6.22 -4.18
N THR A 114 14.75 -5.36 -3.40
CA THR A 114 16.16 -5.01 -3.60
C THR A 114 17.09 -6.06 -3.00
N SER A 115 18.09 -6.48 -3.77
CA SER A 115 19.00 -7.57 -3.38
C SER A 115 20.17 -7.08 -2.54
N ASN A 116 20.47 -5.76 -2.57
CA ASN A 116 21.60 -5.17 -1.87
C ASN A 116 21.35 -3.71 -1.49
N LYS A 117 22.26 -3.17 -0.66
CA LYS A 117 22.15 -1.80 -0.13
C LYS A 117 22.20 -0.73 -1.23
N ASP A 118 22.97 -0.93 -2.30
CA ASP A 118 23.08 0.05 -3.39
C ASP A 118 21.78 0.15 -4.17
N GLU A 119 21.15 -0.98 -4.51
CA GLU A 119 19.84 -1.01 -5.19
C GLU A 119 18.78 -0.28 -4.37
N LYS A 120 18.67 -0.62 -3.08
CA LYS A 120 17.76 0.05 -2.13
C LYS A 120 18.01 1.55 -2.10
N HIS A 121 19.27 1.95 -1.99
CA HIS A 121 19.65 3.36 -1.88
C HIS A 121 19.30 4.14 -3.14
N ILE A 122 19.62 3.59 -4.32
CA ILE A 122 19.30 4.25 -5.60
C ILE A 122 17.78 4.38 -5.76
N LEU A 123 17.01 3.32 -5.48
CA LEU A 123 15.55 3.37 -5.58
C LEU A 123 14.92 4.34 -4.59
N TYR A 124 15.41 4.36 -3.35
CA TYR A 124 14.99 5.33 -2.34
C TYR A 124 15.27 6.77 -2.80
N LEU A 125 16.48 7.05 -3.28
CA LEU A 125 16.86 8.37 -3.77
C LEU A 125 16.03 8.81 -4.98
N LEU A 126 15.72 7.89 -5.91
CA LEU A 126 14.81 8.16 -7.02
C LEU A 126 13.40 8.49 -6.53
N TRP A 127 12.90 7.76 -5.54
CA TRP A 127 11.59 8.02 -4.93
C TRP A 127 11.53 9.39 -4.25
N VAL A 128 12.55 9.74 -3.46
CA VAL A 128 12.69 11.07 -2.85
C VAL A 128 12.75 12.15 -3.92
N HIS A 129 13.61 11.99 -4.93
CA HIS A 129 13.74 12.95 -6.03
C HIS A 129 12.42 13.15 -6.78
N ALA A 130 11.69 12.07 -7.09
CA ALA A 130 10.39 12.13 -7.73
C ALA A 130 9.39 12.94 -6.89
N GLY A 131 9.28 12.65 -5.59
CA GLY A 131 8.40 13.38 -4.67
C GLY A 131 8.73 14.87 -4.58
N LEU A 132 10.01 15.22 -4.42
CA LEU A 132 10.46 16.62 -4.44
C LEU A 132 10.12 17.29 -5.77
N SER A 133 10.42 16.64 -6.89
CA SER A 133 10.14 17.18 -8.24
C SER A 133 8.66 17.49 -8.48
N TYR A 134 7.75 16.70 -7.90
CA TYR A 134 6.31 16.98 -7.97
C TYR A 134 5.93 18.19 -7.12
N ARG A 135 6.51 18.34 -5.91
CA ARG A 135 6.25 19.52 -5.08
C ARG A 135 6.71 20.82 -5.74
N GLN A 136 7.81 20.77 -6.49
CA GLN A 136 8.35 21.91 -7.25
C GLN A 136 7.40 22.43 -8.35
N LEU A 137 6.37 21.67 -8.73
CA LEU A 137 5.32 22.18 -9.64
C LEU A 137 4.44 23.26 -9.00
N PHE A 138 4.47 23.36 -7.67
CA PHE A 138 3.66 24.32 -6.90
C PHE A 138 4.48 25.54 -6.46
N ASP A 139 5.64 25.79 -7.06
CA ASP A 139 6.50 26.94 -6.74
C ASP A 139 5.76 28.28 -6.90
N GLU A 140 4.84 28.37 -7.87
CA GLU A 140 4.09 29.60 -8.17
C GLU A 140 3.11 30.02 -7.06
N ILE A 141 2.68 29.08 -6.21
CA ILE A 141 1.76 29.37 -5.09
C ILE A 141 2.50 29.65 -3.77
N ILE A 142 3.83 29.68 -3.79
CA ILE A 142 4.65 29.98 -2.61
C ILE A 142 4.65 31.49 -2.34
N THR A 143 3.99 31.89 -1.26
CA THR A 143 3.82 33.31 -0.90
C THR A 143 4.72 33.79 0.24
N THR A 144 5.25 32.89 1.05
CA THR A 144 6.06 33.21 2.24
C THR A 144 7.55 32.99 2.00
N GLU A 145 8.40 33.82 2.60
CA GLU A 145 9.86 33.71 2.48
C GLU A 145 10.41 32.36 3.02
N GLU A 146 9.85 31.84 4.12
CA GLU A 146 10.23 30.54 4.67
C GLU A 146 10.04 29.41 3.65
N ASN A 147 8.87 29.34 3.02
CA ASN A 147 8.58 28.35 1.99
C ASN A 147 9.42 28.56 0.72
N ARG A 148 9.80 29.79 0.39
CA ARG A 148 10.72 30.07 -0.74
C ARG A 148 12.10 29.49 -0.47
N LYS A 149 12.68 29.80 0.69
CA LYS A 149 13.97 29.24 1.12
C LYS A 149 13.95 27.71 1.14
N LYS A 150 12.86 27.13 1.67
CA LYS A 150 12.65 25.69 1.67
C LYS A 150 12.64 25.11 0.25
N SER A 151 11.94 25.72 -0.69
CA SER A 151 11.94 25.28 -2.10
C SER A 151 13.35 25.36 -2.73
N GLU A 152 14.11 26.42 -2.45
CA GLU A 152 15.50 26.55 -2.92
C GLU A 152 16.44 25.47 -2.35
N ASP A 153 16.33 25.19 -1.04
CA ASP A 153 17.12 24.15 -0.39
C ASP A 153 16.77 22.76 -0.93
N GLU A 154 15.51 22.52 -1.28
CA GLU A 154 15.07 21.29 -1.93
C GLU A 154 15.63 21.11 -3.34
N LYS A 155 15.70 22.20 -4.15
CA LYS A 155 16.33 22.16 -5.47
C LYS A 155 17.80 21.75 -5.37
N LYS A 156 18.55 22.36 -4.43
CA LYS A 156 19.95 21.99 -4.16
C LYS A 156 20.07 20.54 -3.70
N TYR A 157 19.15 20.08 -2.85
CA TYR A 157 19.14 18.69 -2.41
C TYR A 157 18.87 17.73 -3.59
N MET A 158 17.94 18.05 -4.49
CA MET A 158 17.68 17.25 -5.70
C MET A 158 18.92 17.11 -6.60
N GLU A 159 19.69 18.18 -6.79
CA GLU A 159 20.97 18.12 -7.52
C GLU A 159 21.98 17.18 -6.83
N SER A 160 22.04 17.25 -5.49
CA SER A 160 22.91 16.37 -4.71
C SER A 160 22.50 14.88 -4.80
N ILE A 161 21.20 14.59 -4.88
CA ILE A 161 20.67 13.23 -5.05
C ILE A 161 21.19 12.62 -6.37
N GLN A 162 21.13 13.37 -7.48
CA GLN A 162 21.65 12.88 -8.75
C GLN A 162 23.15 12.55 -8.65
N ALA A 163 23.94 13.47 -8.09
CA ALA A 163 25.37 13.25 -7.90
C ALA A 163 25.67 12.05 -6.98
N GLU A 164 24.83 11.81 -5.98
CA GLU A 164 24.97 10.67 -5.09
C GLU A 164 24.67 9.34 -5.78
N ILE A 165 23.60 9.26 -6.57
CA ILE A 165 23.29 8.07 -7.39
C ILE A 165 24.46 7.75 -8.31
N GLU A 166 25.00 8.76 -9.01
CA GLU A 166 26.09 8.57 -9.97
C GLU A 166 27.41 8.12 -9.32
N LYS A 167 27.57 8.35 -8.01
CA LYS A 167 28.73 7.90 -7.21
C LYS A 167 28.61 6.47 -6.68
N LYS A 168 27.44 5.83 -6.76
CA LYS A 168 27.26 4.48 -6.20
C LYS A 168 28.03 3.43 -7.01
N PRO A 169 28.70 2.47 -6.35
CA PRO A 169 29.41 1.38 -7.02
C PRO A 169 28.54 0.64 -8.03
N LEU A 170 27.28 0.33 -7.69
CA LEU A 170 26.34 -0.28 -8.63
C LEU A 170 26.16 0.56 -9.90
N PHE A 171 25.88 1.85 -9.76
CA PHE A 171 25.68 2.75 -10.90
C PHE A 171 26.91 2.81 -11.79
N MET A 172 28.11 2.89 -11.21
CA MET A 172 29.37 2.96 -11.97
C MET A 172 29.62 1.72 -12.81
N LYS A 173 29.24 0.53 -12.30
CA LYS A 173 29.39 -0.76 -12.98
C LYS A 173 28.41 -0.97 -14.13
N LEU A 174 27.25 -0.33 -14.11
CA LEU A 174 26.26 -0.45 -15.20
C LEU A 174 26.82 0.02 -16.54
N ASP A 175 26.35 -0.58 -17.62
CA ASP A 175 26.57 -0.07 -18.98
C ASP A 175 25.84 1.26 -19.22
N ASP A 176 26.19 1.96 -20.30
CA ASP A 176 25.62 3.27 -20.62
C ASP A 176 24.10 3.21 -20.86
N LYS A 177 23.59 2.07 -21.36
CA LYS A 177 22.17 1.84 -21.57
C LYS A 177 21.42 1.86 -20.24
N ASN A 178 21.90 1.14 -19.23
CA ASN A 178 21.26 1.03 -17.93
C ASN A 178 21.47 2.27 -17.07
N LYS A 179 22.64 2.94 -17.16
CA LYS A 179 22.83 4.30 -16.62
C LYS A 179 21.82 5.27 -17.22
N GLY A 180 21.62 5.23 -18.54
CA GLY A 180 20.65 6.04 -19.27
C GLY A 180 19.20 5.84 -18.80
N LYS A 181 18.82 4.61 -18.42
CA LYS A 181 17.50 4.32 -17.84
C LYS A 181 17.28 5.02 -16.50
N ILE A 182 18.26 4.98 -15.60
CA ILE A 182 18.19 5.67 -14.30
C ILE A 182 18.10 7.18 -14.51
N LYS A 183 18.95 7.76 -15.38
CA LYS A 183 18.89 9.19 -15.74
C LYS A 183 17.54 9.60 -16.34
N THR A 184 16.94 8.72 -17.13
CA THR A 184 15.59 8.94 -17.69
C THR A 184 14.53 9.03 -16.58
N LYS A 185 14.63 8.20 -15.54
CA LYS A 185 13.70 8.21 -14.40
C LYS A 185 13.83 9.48 -13.56
N ILE A 186 15.05 9.96 -13.32
CA ILE A 186 15.31 11.29 -12.74
C ILE A 186 14.62 12.38 -13.56
N LYS A 187 14.87 12.43 -14.89
CA LYS A 187 14.28 13.44 -15.78
C LYS A 187 12.75 13.38 -15.82
N LYS A 188 12.17 12.18 -15.80
CA LYS A 188 10.72 11.95 -15.83
C LYS A 188 10.05 12.05 -14.47
N ARG A 189 10.80 12.33 -13.38
CA ARG A 189 10.27 12.45 -12.02
C ARG A 189 9.57 11.17 -11.57
N ASP A 190 10.20 10.04 -11.88
CA ASP A 190 9.67 8.70 -11.65
C ASP A 190 10.76 7.82 -11.03
N TYR A 191 10.35 6.78 -10.33
CA TYR A 191 11.22 5.85 -9.61
C TYR A 191 10.89 4.38 -9.89
N LEU A 192 9.85 4.10 -10.70
CA LEU A 192 9.40 2.74 -10.99
C LEU A 192 10.38 2.02 -11.92
N LEU A 193 11.38 1.38 -11.33
CA LEU A 193 12.33 0.48 -11.98
C LEU A 193 12.72 -0.64 -11.01
N ARG A 194 13.29 -1.73 -11.53
CA ARG A 194 13.97 -2.75 -10.72
C ARG A 194 15.30 -3.13 -11.33
N PHE A 195 16.11 -3.82 -10.54
CA PHE A 195 17.38 -4.38 -10.98
C PHE A 195 17.21 -5.90 -11.18
N GLU A 196 17.69 -6.41 -12.31
CA GLU A 196 17.71 -7.84 -12.65
C GLU A 196 19.09 -8.18 -13.20
N ASN A 197 19.96 -8.83 -12.42
CA ASN A 197 21.28 -9.27 -12.87
C ASN A 197 22.06 -8.16 -13.61
N GLU A 198 22.24 -7.00 -12.96
CA GLU A 198 22.89 -5.79 -13.52
C GLU A 198 22.15 -5.10 -14.69
N GLN A 199 20.93 -5.54 -15.02
CA GLN A 199 20.03 -4.82 -15.93
C GLN A 199 19.03 -3.98 -15.15
N VAL A 200 18.74 -2.78 -15.65
CA VAL A 200 17.68 -1.91 -15.12
C VAL A 200 16.42 -2.13 -15.95
N VAL A 201 15.33 -2.52 -15.32
CA VAL A 201 14.04 -2.76 -16.00
C VAL A 201 13.06 -1.68 -15.57
N PHE A 202 12.43 -1.01 -16.53
CA PHE A 202 11.35 -0.07 -16.21
C PHE A 202 10.10 -0.82 -15.82
N LEU A 203 9.44 -0.31 -14.79
CA LEU A 203 8.16 -0.79 -14.33
C LEU A 203 7.09 0.26 -14.57
N ASN A 204 5.85 -0.20 -14.57
CA ASN A 204 4.66 0.63 -14.38
C ASN A 204 3.84 0.12 -13.19
N TRP A 205 2.84 0.89 -12.75
CA TRP A 205 2.03 0.56 -11.58
C TRP A 205 1.30 -0.79 -11.65
N ARG A 206 0.97 -1.30 -12.85
CA ARG A 206 0.37 -2.64 -13.02
C ARG A 206 1.39 -3.76 -12.82
N GLU A 207 2.67 -3.46 -12.92
CA GLU A 207 3.77 -4.42 -12.77
C GLU A 207 4.31 -4.49 -11.35
N LEU A 208 3.87 -3.62 -10.44
CA LEU A 208 4.28 -3.71 -9.03
C LEU A 208 3.79 -5.00 -8.35
N THR A 209 2.65 -5.57 -8.76
CA THR A 209 2.23 -6.89 -8.27
C THR A 209 3.24 -7.98 -8.58
N LYS A 210 3.96 -7.86 -9.70
CA LYS A 210 5.03 -8.78 -10.07
C LYS A 210 6.27 -8.62 -9.20
N THR A 211 6.53 -7.42 -8.66
CA THR A 211 7.66 -7.23 -7.72
C THR A 211 7.33 -7.76 -6.33
N MET A 212 6.04 -7.77 -5.98
CA MET A 212 5.52 -8.33 -4.74
C MET A 212 5.40 -9.86 -4.74
N GLU A 213 5.75 -10.54 -5.84
CA GLU A 213 5.60 -11.99 -6.03
C GLU A 213 4.17 -12.50 -5.77
N ILE A 214 3.18 -11.70 -6.14
CA ILE A 214 1.78 -12.10 -6.07
C ILE A 214 1.49 -13.09 -7.20
N LYS A 215 0.82 -14.21 -6.87
CA LYS A 215 0.41 -15.25 -7.81
C LYS A 215 -0.35 -14.64 -8.99
N ASN A 216 0.02 -15.05 -10.20
CA ASN A 216 -0.63 -14.59 -11.44
C ASN A 216 -2.16 -14.76 -11.36
N GLY A 217 -2.89 -13.77 -11.87
CA GLY A 217 -4.36 -13.76 -11.90
C GLY A 217 -5.03 -13.28 -10.60
N LYS A 218 -4.29 -13.04 -9.51
CA LYS A 218 -4.89 -12.53 -8.26
C LYS A 218 -5.14 -11.02 -8.31
N LEU A 219 -4.14 -10.23 -8.69
CA LEU A 219 -4.21 -8.76 -8.65
C LEU A 219 -3.76 -8.07 -9.95
N ASP A 220 -3.63 -8.81 -11.05
CA ASP A 220 -3.08 -8.35 -12.34
C ASP A 220 -3.78 -7.10 -12.90
N HIS A 221 -5.06 -6.93 -12.57
CA HIS A 221 -5.88 -5.81 -13.02
C HIS A 221 -6.31 -4.86 -11.89
N ALA A 222 -5.85 -5.09 -10.65
CA ALA A 222 -6.28 -4.32 -9.48
C ALA A 222 -6.02 -2.81 -9.68
N TYR A 223 -4.81 -2.43 -10.13
CA TYR A 223 -4.49 -1.03 -10.37
C TYR A 223 -5.38 -0.38 -11.45
N ALA A 224 -5.62 -1.09 -12.56
CA ALA A 224 -6.48 -0.58 -13.64
C ALA A 224 -7.93 -0.46 -13.17
N TYR A 225 -8.42 -1.46 -12.44
CA TYR A 225 -9.75 -1.47 -11.83
C TYR A 225 -9.96 -0.27 -10.90
N PHE A 226 -9.04 -0.02 -9.95
CA PHE A 226 -9.18 1.14 -9.07
C PHE A 226 -9.01 2.48 -9.80
N SER A 227 -8.17 2.53 -10.84
CA SER A 227 -8.01 3.74 -11.66
C SER A 227 -9.31 4.14 -12.36
N LEU A 228 -10.16 3.17 -12.74
CA LEU A 228 -11.47 3.47 -13.35
C LEU A 228 -12.40 4.23 -12.39
N TYR A 229 -12.31 3.97 -11.08
CA TYR A 229 -13.12 4.66 -10.07
C TYR A 229 -12.54 6.00 -9.62
N SER A 230 -11.25 6.25 -9.84
CA SER A 230 -10.62 7.53 -9.48
C SER A 230 -10.75 8.62 -10.56
N HIS A 231 -11.11 8.26 -11.80
CA HIS A 231 -11.19 9.22 -12.90
C HIS A 231 -12.64 9.35 -13.41
N PRO A 232 -13.17 10.58 -13.56
CA PRO A 232 -14.52 10.81 -14.05
C PRO A 232 -14.59 10.51 -15.56
N SER A 233 -14.68 9.23 -15.90
CA SER A 233 -14.85 8.75 -17.26
C SER A 233 -16.33 8.49 -17.55
N ASN A 234 -16.71 8.38 -18.83
CA ASN A 234 -18.07 7.93 -19.16
C ASN A 234 -18.40 6.57 -18.50
N VAL A 235 -17.39 5.70 -18.38
CA VAL A 235 -17.49 4.40 -17.69
C VAL A 235 -17.83 4.53 -16.22
N SER A 236 -17.14 5.41 -15.49
CA SER A 236 -17.41 5.61 -14.07
C SER A 236 -18.82 6.15 -13.81
N VAL A 237 -19.36 6.96 -14.74
CA VAL A 237 -20.73 7.51 -14.61
C VAL A 237 -21.80 6.43 -14.71
N PHE A 238 -21.79 5.59 -15.75
CA PHE A 238 -22.81 4.54 -15.87
C PHE A 238 -22.60 3.42 -14.84
N GLN A 239 -21.36 3.13 -14.43
CA GLN A 239 -21.10 2.19 -13.34
C GLN A 239 -21.71 2.70 -12.03
N PHE A 240 -21.50 3.97 -11.70
CA PHE A 240 -22.10 4.57 -10.51
C PHE A 240 -23.63 4.51 -10.55
N ALA A 241 -24.26 4.83 -11.69
CA ALA A 241 -25.71 4.72 -11.84
C ALA A 241 -26.22 3.28 -11.61
N ASN A 242 -25.52 2.29 -12.17
CA ASN A 242 -25.92 0.87 -12.05
C ASN A 242 -25.76 0.33 -10.63
N MET A 243 -24.78 0.81 -9.85
CA MET A 243 -24.50 0.34 -8.48
C MET A 243 -25.67 0.55 -7.51
N PHE A 244 -26.50 1.56 -7.77
CA PHE A 244 -27.63 1.96 -6.94
C PHE A 244 -28.98 1.71 -7.64
N GLU A 245 -29.02 0.85 -8.67
CA GLU A 245 -30.27 0.51 -9.34
C GLU A 245 -31.23 -0.15 -8.34
N LYS A 246 -32.45 0.40 -8.25
CA LYS A 246 -33.47 -0.06 -7.31
C LYS A 246 -33.75 -1.55 -7.50
N ASN A 247 -33.74 -2.30 -6.40
CA ASN A 247 -33.92 -3.77 -6.36
C ASN A 247 -32.78 -4.59 -6.99
N LYS A 248 -31.65 -3.96 -7.36
CA LYS A 248 -30.44 -4.62 -7.88
C LYS A 248 -29.17 -3.96 -7.32
N GLU A 249 -29.23 -3.52 -6.06
CA GLU A 249 -28.14 -2.81 -5.41
C GLU A 249 -26.89 -3.71 -5.37
N SER A 250 -25.90 -3.38 -6.20
CA SER A 250 -24.66 -4.13 -6.31
C SER A 250 -23.53 -3.51 -5.47
N TYR A 251 -23.76 -2.33 -4.89
CA TYR A 251 -22.76 -1.62 -4.10
C TYR A 251 -22.19 -2.46 -2.94
N PRO A 252 -22.95 -3.31 -2.20
CA PRO A 252 -22.37 -4.08 -1.10
C PRO A 252 -21.36 -5.11 -1.58
N HIS A 253 -21.63 -5.74 -2.72
CA HIS A 253 -20.71 -6.69 -3.35
C HIS A 253 -19.43 -6.00 -3.83
N LEU A 254 -19.55 -4.78 -4.36
CA LEU A 254 -18.39 -4.02 -4.84
C LEU A 254 -17.54 -3.52 -3.67
N VAL A 255 -18.16 -3.11 -2.56
CA VAL A 255 -17.45 -2.74 -1.32
C VAL A 255 -16.70 -3.94 -0.75
N THR A 256 -17.36 -5.10 -0.62
CA THR A 256 -16.72 -6.33 -0.09
C THR A 256 -15.56 -6.79 -0.97
N TYR A 257 -15.73 -6.84 -2.29
CA TYR A 257 -14.66 -7.15 -3.24
C TYR A 257 -13.46 -6.19 -3.13
N ASN A 258 -13.74 -4.88 -3.04
CA ASN A 258 -12.67 -3.90 -2.87
C ASN A 258 -11.89 -4.16 -1.57
N LEU A 259 -12.60 -4.40 -0.45
CA LEU A 259 -11.98 -4.66 0.85
C LEU A 259 -11.15 -5.95 0.87
N GLN A 260 -11.58 -7.01 0.18
CA GLN A 260 -10.77 -8.23 0.02
C GLN A 260 -9.41 -7.93 -0.60
N ILE A 261 -9.37 -7.08 -1.64
CA ILE A 261 -8.10 -6.61 -2.22
C ILE A 261 -7.28 -5.84 -1.18
N ALA A 262 -7.92 -4.97 -0.40
CA ALA A 262 -7.23 -4.22 0.66
C ALA A 262 -6.59 -5.17 1.70
N PHE A 263 -7.27 -6.25 2.09
CA PHE A 263 -6.73 -7.23 3.04
C PHE A 263 -5.53 -7.98 2.48
N PHE A 264 -5.53 -8.37 1.20
CA PHE A 264 -4.33 -8.91 0.56
C PHE A 264 -3.16 -7.91 0.62
N MET A 265 -3.41 -6.64 0.30
CA MET A 265 -2.38 -5.61 0.32
C MET A 265 -1.85 -5.32 1.74
N PHE A 266 -2.73 -5.25 2.74
CA PHE A 266 -2.32 -5.07 4.14
C PHE A 266 -1.48 -6.25 4.61
N SER A 267 -1.89 -7.48 4.34
CA SER A 267 -1.13 -8.67 4.72
C SER A 267 0.23 -8.76 4.05
N VAL A 268 0.32 -8.43 2.76
CA VAL A 268 1.60 -8.34 2.05
C VAL A 268 2.50 -7.28 2.69
N PHE A 269 1.95 -6.09 2.97
CA PHE A 269 2.69 -5.02 3.65
C PHE A 269 3.18 -5.45 5.03
N ILE A 270 2.33 -6.07 5.85
CA ILE A 270 2.68 -6.52 7.20
C ILE A 270 3.83 -7.53 7.16
N ALA A 271 3.74 -8.54 6.31
CA ALA A 271 4.78 -9.55 6.17
C ALA A 271 6.11 -8.94 5.68
N ASP A 272 6.07 -8.03 4.71
CA ASP A 272 7.27 -7.33 4.23
C ASP A 272 7.85 -6.38 5.29
N TYR A 273 6.99 -5.73 6.09
CA TYR A 273 7.40 -4.85 7.18
C TYR A 273 8.07 -5.64 8.30
N ILE A 274 7.52 -6.79 8.70
CA ILE A 274 8.14 -7.70 9.66
C ILE A 274 9.48 -8.22 9.12
N ASN A 275 9.57 -8.51 7.82
CA ASN A 275 10.84 -8.92 7.21
C ASN A 275 11.91 -7.82 7.32
N LEU A 276 11.54 -6.56 7.09
CA LEU A 276 12.45 -5.41 7.22
C LEU A 276 12.80 -5.10 8.68
N PHE A 277 11.84 -5.26 9.59
CA PHE A 277 11.95 -4.98 11.03
C PHE A 277 11.55 -6.21 11.86
N PRO A 278 12.44 -7.21 12.01
CA PRO A 278 12.10 -8.49 12.64
C PRO A 278 11.59 -8.41 14.08
N THR A 279 11.91 -7.35 14.82
CA THR A 279 11.40 -7.13 16.19
C THR A 279 9.87 -7.01 16.23
N VAL A 280 9.25 -6.61 15.13
CA VAL A 280 7.79 -6.47 14.98
C VAL A 280 7.08 -7.82 14.98
N LEU A 281 7.78 -8.91 14.64
CA LEU A 281 7.23 -10.28 14.70
C LEU A 281 6.66 -10.58 16.09
N LYS A 282 7.33 -10.13 17.15
CA LYS A 282 6.84 -10.33 18.52
C LYS A 282 5.47 -9.70 18.75
N THR A 283 5.23 -8.50 18.20
CA THR A 283 3.93 -7.83 18.30
C THR A 283 2.84 -8.57 17.54
N TYR A 284 3.18 -9.16 16.39
CA TYR A 284 2.27 -10.04 15.65
C TYR A 284 1.95 -11.32 16.44
N GLU A 285 2.95 -11.97 17.03
CA GLU A 285 2.79 -13.21 17.80
C GLU A 285 2.05 -13.03 19.15
N GLU A 286 1.99 -11.80 19.67
CA GLU A 286 1.19 -11.44 20.85
C GLU A 286 -0.31 -11.28 20.53
N MET A 287 -0.71 -11.22 19.25
CA MET A 287 -2.12 -11.21 18.87
C MET A 287 -2.79 -12.55 19.16
N GLY A 288 -4.12 -12.58 19.20
CA GLY A 288 -4.85 -13.84 19.31
C GLY A 288 -4.63 -14.76 18.10
N LEU A 289 -4.91 -16.05 18.29
CA LEU A 289 -4.62 -17.06 17.27
C LEU A 289 -5.41 -16.84 15.98
N VAL A 290 -6.68 -16.39 16.07
CA VAL A 290 -7.51 -16.09 14.90
C VAL A 290 -6.88 -14.96 14.09
N GLU A 291 -6.48 -13.89 14.77
CA GLU A 291 -5.89 -12.69 14.20
C GLU A 291 -4.61 -13.00 13.44
N GLN A 292 -3.72 -13.80 14.05
CA GLN A 292 -2.51 -14.27 13.39
C GLN A 292 -2.84 -15.05 12.11
N ILE A 293 -3.71 -16.05 12.22
CA ILE A 293 -4.08 -16.92 11.10
C ILE A 293 -4.69 -16.12 9.94
N VAL A 294 -5.58 -15.17 10.22
CA VAL A 294 -6.27 -14.42 9.15
C VAL A 294 -5.36 -13.41 8.46
N ILE A 295 -4.48 -12.73 9.19
CA ILE A 295 -3.47 -11.85 8.58
C ILE A 295 -2.54 -12.71 7.70
N ASN A 296 -2.07 -13.85 8.21
CA ASN A 296 -1.17 -14.71 7.43
C ASN A 296 -1.86 -15.31 6.20
N TYR A 297 -3.10 -15.79 6.35
CA TYR A 297 -3.86 -16.40 5.26
C TYR A 297 -3.93 -15.50 4.03
N HIS A 298 -4.29 -14.22 4.19
CA HIS A 298 -4.40 -13.30 3.05
C HIS A 298 -3.06 -13.08 2.35
N ASN A 299 -1.95 -13.13 3.09
CA ASN A 299 -0.61 -13.07 2.54
C ASN A 299 -0.27 -14.32 1.72
N SER A 300 -0.41 -15.51 2.32
CA SER A 300 0.00 -16.79 1.71
C SER A 300 -0.94 -17.21 0.57
N PHE A 301 -2.21 -16.85 0.68
CA PHE A 301 -3.17 -16.96 -0.42
C PHE A 301 -2.74 -16.13 -1.63
N ALA A 302 -2.22 -14.92 -1.41
CA ALA A 302 -1.76 -14.04 -2.47
C ALA A 302 -0.40 -14.44 -3.05
N ARG A 303 0.57 -14.85 -2.21
CA ARG A 303 1.98 -15.05 -2.62
C ARG A 303 2.42 -16.52 -2.60
N GLY A 304 2.11 -17.24 -1.53
CA GLY A 304 2.55 -18.62 -1.32
C GLY A 304 2.95 -18.85 0.13
N ASP A 305 3.14 -20.10 0.52
CA ASP A 305 3.48 -20.48 1.90
C ASP A 305 4.92 -20.08 2.26
N GLU A 306 5.78 -19.86 1.26
CA GLU A 306 7.13 -19.31 1.44
C GLU A 306 7.14 -17.87 1.98
N TYR A 307 5.98 -17.22 1.99
CA TYR A 307 5.77 -15.90 2.55
C TYR A 307 5.10 -15.92 3.92
N ASP A 308 4.83 -17.09 4.51
CA ASP A 308 4.23 -17.19 5.83
C ASP A 308 4.98 -16.34 6.88
N ILE A 309 4.22 -15.62 7.71
CA ILE A 309 4.76 -14.82 8.81
C ILE A 309 5.22 -15.75 9.94
N ASN A 310 4.40 -16.76 10.26
CA ASN A 310 4.71 -17.81 11.24
C ASN A 310 3.87 -19.08 10.98
N ASP A 311 4.02 -20.06 11.87
CA ASP A 311 3.37 -21.37 11.80
C ASP A 311 1.95 -21.43 12.42
N SER A 312 1.32 -20.29 12.75
CA SER A 312 0.02 -20.25 13.44
C SER A 312 -1.10 -20.98 12.70
N TRP A 313 -1.03 -21.01 11.37
CA TRP A 313 -1.98 -21.70 10.49
C TRP A 313 -2.03 -23.21 10.72
N LYS A 314 -0.97 -23.83 11.25
CA LYS A 314 -0.93 -25.28 11.58
C LYS A 314 -1.96 -25.66 12.65
N ALA A 315 -2.43 -24.70 13.45
CA ALA A 315 -3.52 -24.94 14.41
C ALA A 315 -4.87 -25.26 13.73
N THR A 316 -5.00 -25.03 12.43
CA THR A 316 -6.20 -25.37 11.65
C THR A 316 -6.12 -26.73 10.94
N GLN A 317 -4.92 -27.35 10.90
CA GLN A 317 -4.65 -28.65 10.25
C GLN A 317 -5.09 -29.86 11.07
#